data_AF-A0A7J3KDN1-F1
#
_entry.id   AF-A0A7J3KDN1-F1
#
_cell.length_a   1.000
_cell.length_b   1.000
_cell.length_c   1.000
_cell.angle_alpha   90.00
_cell.angle_beta   90.00
_cell.angle_gamma   90.00
#
_symmetry.space_group_name_H-M   'P 1'
#
loop_
_entity.id
_entity.type
_entity.pdbx_description
1 polymer ?
#
loop_
_entity_poly.entity_id
_entity_poly.type
_entity_poly.pdbx_seq_one_letter_code
_entity_poly.pdbx_strand_id
1 'polypeptide(L)'
;MIQNMALKNILFAIGLMFTNFIFPDFGIQFIVALSIGLILPEKIINPINKFILKIPGVKKFEELLSKNKKLKTIIPRIIAGYFFTYLIGGICLFVAYFVL
;
A
#
# COMPACT_ATOMS: atom_id res chain seq x y z
N MET A 1 -29.69 3.28 -12.74
CA MET A 1 -29.54 1.98 -12.03
C MET A 1 -28.35 1.16 -12.52
N ILE A 2 -28.15 0.98 -13.83
CA ILE A 2 -27.06 0.15 -14.40
C ILE A 2 -25.66 0.76 -14.15
N GLN A 3 -25.50 2.08 -14.19
CA GLN A 3 -24.20 2.74 -13.95
C GLN A 3 -23.67 2.55 -12.52
N ASN A 4 -24.54 2.54 -11.49
CA ASN A 4 -24.11 2.30 -10.11
C ASN A 4 -23.57 0.88 -9.91
N MET A 5 -24.12 -0.12 -10.61
CA MET A 5 -23.69 -1.51 -10.50
C MET A 5 -22.32 -1.74 -11.15
N ALA A 6 -22.06 -1.13 -12.31
CA ALA A 6 -20.75 -1.19 -12.96
C ALA A 6 -19.66 -0.50 -12.10
N LEU A 7 -19.94 0.69 -11.58
CA LEU A 7 -19.02 1.41 -10.71
C LEU A 7 -18.73 0.65 -9.41
N LYS A 8 -19.76 0.08 -8.79
CA LYS A 8 -19.63 -0.76 -7.59
C LYS A 8 -18.72 -1.96 -7.84
N ASN A 9 -18.88 -2.66 -8.96
CA ASN A 9 -18.04 -3.81 -9.30
C ASN A 9 -16.57 -3.43 -9.54
N ILE A 10 -16.31 -2.29 -10.19
CA ILE A 10 -14.94 -1.78 -10.38
C ILE A 10 -14.30 -1.44 -9.04
N LEU A 11 -15.01 -0.74 -8.15
CA LEU A 11 -14.52 -0.39 -6.82
C LEU A 11 -14.30 -1.64 -5.95
N PHE A 12 -15.17 -2.64 -6.05
CA PHE A 12 -14.98 -3.92 -5.38
C PHE A 12 -13.72 -4.64 -5.87
N ALA A 13 -13.52 -4.70 -7.18
CA ALA A 13 -12.34 -5.33 -7.77
C ALA A 13 -11.04 -4.65 -7.32
N ILE A 14 -10.96 -3.33 -7.42
CA ILE A 14 -9.81 -2.53 -6.95
C ILE A 14 -9.61 -2.71 -5.44
N GLY A 15 -10.71 -2.67 -4.70
CA GLY A 15 -10.73 -2.85 -3.26
C GLY A 15 -10.12 -4.17 -2.84
N LEU A 16 -10.62 -5.28 -3.36
CA LEU A 16 -10.13 -6.63 -3.08
C LEU A 16 -8.68 -6.81 -3.54
N MET A 17 -8.32 -6.26 -4.69
CA MET A 17 -6.98 -6.34 -5.25
C MET A 17 -5.92 -5.66 -4.35
N PHE A 18 -6.26 -4.54 -3.71
CA PHE A 18 -5.32 -3.79 -2.87
C PHE A 18 -5.46 -4.04 -1.36
N THR A 19 -6.49 -4.77 -0.92
CA THR A 19 -6.67 -5.15 0.50
C THR A 19 -6.44 -6.63 0.77
N ASN A 20 -5.90 -7.38 -0.19
CA ASN A 20 -5.63 -8.79 0.01
C ASN A 20 -4.51 -8.98 1.06
N PHE A 21 -4.91 -9.28 2.29
CA PHE A 21 -4.01 -9.39 3.45
C PHE A 21 -3.33 -10.77 3.53
N ILE A 22 -3.92 -11.78 2.87
CA ILE A 22 -3.47 -13.18 2.95
C ILE A 22 -2.32 -13.44 1.98
N PHE A 23 -2.40 -12.87 0.77
CA PHE A 23 -1.34 -12.90 -0.22
C PHE A 23 -1.14 -11.47 -0.72
N PRO A 24 -0.17 -10.70 -0.17
CA PRO A 24 0.22 -9.45 -0.78
C PRO A 24 0.62 -9.77 -2.22
N ASP A 25 -0.11 -9.20 -3.19
CA ASP A 25 0.14 -9.49 -4.59
C ASP A 25 1.49 -8.87 -4.95
N PHE A 26 2.52 -9.72 -5.03
CA PHE A 26 3.88 -9.30 -5.41
C PHE A 26 3.96 -8.84 -6.89
N GLY A 27 2.87 -8.95 -7.64
CA GLY A 27 2.74 -8.43 -9.00
C GLY A 27 2.28 -6.97 -9.00
N ILE A 28 0.98 -6.76 -9.21
CA ILE A 28 0.47 -5.43 -9.56
C ILE A 28 0.46 -4.51 -8.35
N GLN A 29 0.09 -5.00 -7.15
CA GLN A 29 0.10 -4.17 -5.95
C GLN A 29 1.51 -3.70 -5.61
N PHE A 30 2.53 -4.56 -5.76
CA PHE A 30 3.93 -4.17 -5.59
C PHE A 30 4.36 -3.05 -6.55
N ILE A 31 4.04 -3.18 -7.85
CA ILE A 31 4.39 -2.17 -8.85
C ILE A 31 3.73 -0.83 -8.53
N VAL A 32 2.43 -0.85 -8.22
CA VAL A 32 1.67 0.35 -7.86
C VAL A 32 2.21 0.97 -6.57
N ALA A 33 2.49 0.15 -5.54
CA ALA A 33 3.10 0.61 -4.30
C ALA A 33 4.47 1.26 -4.55
N LEU A 34 5.34 0.64 -5.35
CA LEU A 34 6.63 1.21 -5.70
C LEU A 34 6.47 2.54 -6.45
N SER A 35 5.59 2.61 -7.44
CA SER A 35 5.30 3.85 -8.17
C SER A 35 4.82 4.96 -7.24
N ILE A 36 3.86 4.67 -6.35
CA ILE A 36 3.39 5.63 -5.34
C ILE A 36 4.55 6.06 -4.43
N GLY A 37 5.31 5.11 -3.91
CA GLY A 37 6.46 5.37 -3.02
C GLY A 37 7.60 6.18 -3.66
N LEU A 38 7.77 6.07 -4.97
CA LEU A 38 8.74 6.87 -5.73
C LEU A 38 8.25 8.31 -5.95
N ILE A 39 6.95 8.50 -6.18
CA ILE A 39 6.34 9.83 -6.38
C ILE A 39 6.27 10.61 -5.05
N LEU A 40 6.10 9.91 -3.93
CA LEU A 40 5.95 10.56 -2.64
C LEU A 40 7.22 11.29 -2.17
N PRO A 41 7.08 12.51 -1.61
CA PRO A 41 8.19 13.24 -1.01
C PRO A 41 8.63 12.60 0.30
N GLU A 42 9.91 12.72 0.64
CA GLU A 42 10.49 12.12 1.86
C GLU A 42 9.82 12.60 3.16
N LYS A 43 9.27 13.82 3.15
CA LYS A 43 8.50 14.38 4.27
C LYS A 43 7.26 13.54 4.63
N ILE A 44 6.67 12.82 3.68
CA ILE A 44 5.53 11.91 3.89
C ILE A 44 6.01 10.49 4.20
N ILE A 45 7.07 10.04 3.53
CA ILE A 45 7.61 8.68 3.73
C ILE A 45 8.17 8.49 5.15
N ASN A 46 8.92 9.47 5.66
CA ASN A 46 9.57 9.39 6.97
C ASN A 46 8.62 9.15 8.15
N PRO A 47 7.50 9.88 8.32
CA PRO A 47 6.55 9.60 9.40
C PRO A 47 5.90 8.23 9.24
N ILE A 48 5.57 7.81 8.02
CA ILE A 48 4.99 6.49 7.74
C ILE A 48 5.97 5.38 8.11
N ASN A 49 7.24 5.50 7.68
CA ASN A 49 8.28 4.55 8.03
C ASN A 49 8.48 4.47 9.55
N LYS A 50 8.57 5.61 10.24
CA LYS A 50 8.67 5.65 11.71
C LYS A 50 7.49 4.95 12.40
N PHE A 51 6.29 5.06 11.85
CA PHE A 51 5.11 4.38 12.39
C PHE A 51 5.19 2.87 12.17
N ILE A 52 5.55 2.45 10.97
CA ILE A 52 5.61 1.04 10.59
C ILE A 52 6.78 0.31 11.28
N LEU A 53 7.89 1.00 11.56
CA LEU A 53 9.00 0.46 12.34
C LEU A 53 8.67 0.15 13.80
N LYS A 54 7.52 0.64 14.31
CA LYS A 54 7.02 0.25 15.63
C LYS A 54 6.41 -1.15 15.63
N ILE A 55 6.09 -1.70 14.46
CA ILE A 55 5.51 -3.04 14.35
C ILE A 55 6.62 -4.07 14.67
N PRO A 56 6.36 -5.02 15.58
CA PRO A 56 7.34 -6.05 15.93
C PRO A 56 7.72 -6.87 14.70
N GLY A 57 9.03 -7.07 14.49
CA GLY A 57 9.59 -7.79 13.34
C GLY A 57 10.05 -6.89 12.19
N VAL A 58 9.40 -5.75 11.95
CA VAL A 58 9.74 -4.86 10.82
C VAL A 58 11.09 -4.17 11.02
N LYS A 59 11.38 -3.71 12.25
CA LYS A 59 12.67 -3.08 12.57
C LYS A 59 13.87 -4.01 12.33
N LYS A 60 13.74 -5.29 12.72
CA LYS A 60 14.79 -6.30 12.48
C LYS A 60 14.97 -6.58 10.98
N PHE A 61 13.87 -6.58 10.22
CA PHE A 61 13.90 -6.76 8.77
C PHE A 61 14.58 -5.57 8.06
N GLU A 62 14.26 -4.34 8.47
CA GLU A 62 14.92 -3.13 7.97
C GLU A 62 16.42 -3.16 8.30
N GLU A 63 16.82 -3.47 9.54
CA GLU A 63 18.23 -3.55 9.94
C GLU A 63 19.01 -4.58 9.12
N LEU A 64 18.45 -5.77 8.88
CA LEU A 64 19.06 -6.81 8.04
C LEU A 64 19.30 -6.37 6.59
N LEU A 65 18.32 -5.68 5.98
CA LEU A 65 18.38 -5.25 4.59
C LEU A 65 19.12 -3.91 4.39
N SER A 66 19.20 -3.09 5.43
CA SER A 66 19.85 -1.77 5.41
C SER A 66 21.37 -1.80 5.26
N LYS A 67 21.98 -3.00 5.29
CA LYS A 67 23.40 -3.21 4.94
C LYS A 67 23.77 -2.65 3.57
N ASN A 68 22.79 -2.53 2.65
CA ASN A 68 22.96 -1.89 1.35
C ASN A 68 22.37 -0.47 1.33
N LYS A 69 23.18 0.54 0.98
CA LYS A 69 22.76 1.95 0.90
C LYS A 69 21.53 2.18 0.01
N LYS A 70 21.40 1.44 -1.10
CA LYS A 70 20.24 1.54 -2.01
C LYS A 70 18.94 1.01 -1.38
N LEU A 71 19.01 -0.09 -0.65
CA LEU A 71 17.84 -0.70 -0.01
C LEU A 71 17.32 0.15 1.15
N LYS A 72 18.21 0.85 1.86
CA LYS A 72 17.84 1.80 2.93
C LYS A 72 16.91 2.92 2.44
N THR A 73 17.01 3.32 1.17
CA THR A 73 16.16 4.38 0.59
C THR A 73 14.89 3.81 -0.03
N ILE A 74 14.97 2.62 -0.65
CA ILE A 74 13.86 2.02 -1.40
C ILE A 74 12.85 1.33 -0.48
N ILE A 75 13.29 0.65 0.58
CA ILE A 75 12.40 -0.09 1.47
C ILE A 75 11.35 0.81 2.14
N PRO A 76 11.71 1.96 2.75
CA PRO A 76 10.72 2.88 3.30
C PRO A 76 9.70 3.37 2.27
N ARG A 77 10.14 3.56 1.02
CA ARG A 77 9.28 3.99 -0.09
C ARG A 77 8.28 2.91 -0.48
N ILE A 78 8.74 1.66 -0.62
CA ILE A 78 7.87 0.51 -0.90
C ILE A 78 6.85 0.34 0.22
N ILE A 79 7.31 0.37 1.47
CA ILE A 79 6.46 0.25 2.66
C ILE A 79 5.38 1.35 2.67
N ALA A 80 5.77 2.61 2.43
CA ALA A 80 4.82 3.71 2.33
C ALA A 80 3.85 3.51 1.16
N GLY A 81 4.34 3.05 0.02
CA GLY A 81 3.53 2.67 -1.13
C GLY A 81 2.47 1.64 -0.79
N TYR A 82 2.86 0.56 -0.11
CA TYR A 82 1.93 -0.47 0.34
C TYR A 82 0.86 0.10 1.26
N PHE A 83 1.25 0.91 2.24
CA PHE A 83 0.31 1.61 3.11
C PHE A 83 -0.76 2.38 2.32
N PHE A 84 -0.35 3.13 1.29
CA PHE A 84 -1.30 3.84 0.43
C PHE A 84 -2.15 2.92 -0.44
N THR A 85 -1.60 1.82 -0.98
CA THR A 85 -2.43 0.84 -1.71
C THR A 85 -3.52 0.25 -0.83
N TYR A 86 -3.20 -0.14 0.40
CA TYR A 86 -4.19 -0.61 1.38
C TYR A 86 -5.22 0.45 1.72
N LEU A 87 -4.81 1.71 1.87
CA LEU A 87 -5.71 2.84 2.11
C LEU A 87 -6.69 3.04 0.94
N ILE A 88 -6.18 3.04 -0.30
CA ILE A 88 -6.99 3.16 -1.52
C ILE A 88 -7.98 1.99 -1.60
N GLY A 89 -7.50 0.76 -1.41
CA GLY A 89 -8.36 -0.42 -1.46
C GLY A 89 -9.46 -0.38 -0.38
N GLY A 90 -9.12 0.03 0.84
CA GLY A 90 -10.08 0.17 1.93
C GLY A 90 -11.15 1.23 1.64
N ILE A 91 -10.76 2.38 1.07
CA ILE A 91 -11.69 3.42 0.65
C ILE A 91 -12.60 2.89 -0.48
N CYS A 92 -12.05 2.19 -1.48
CA CYS A 92 -12.83 1.61 -2.57
C CYS A 92 -13.87 0.61 -2.05
N LEU A 93 -13.50 -0.28 -1.12
CA LEU A 93 -14.44 -1.21 -0.49
C LEU A 93 -15.50 -0.48 0.33
N PHE A 94 -15.11 0.53 1.10
CA PHE A 94 -16.04 1.31 1.91
C PHE A 94 -17.10 2.00 1.04
N VAL A 95 -16.68 2.68 -0.04
CA VAL A 95 -17.61 3.33 -0.97
C VAL A 95 -18.49 2.29 -1.67
N ALA A 96 -17.91 1.18 -2.13
CA ALA A 96 -18.67 0.14 -2.83
C ALA A 96 -19.69 -0.58 -1.94
N TYR A 97 -19.46 -0.65 -0.62
CA TYR A 97 -20.34 -1.37 0.29
C TYR A 97 -21.36 -0.47 1.00
N PHE A 98 -20.96 0.72 1.42
CA PHE A 98 -21.78 1.61 2.25
C PHE A 98 -22.40 2.78 1.50
N VAL A 99 -21.88 3.17 0.33
CA VAL A 99 -22.35 4.35 -0.42
C VAL A 99 -23.09 3.96 -1.71
N LEU A 100 -22.67 2.88 -2.36
CA LEU A 100 -23.24 2.35 -3.62
C LEU A 100 -23.92 0.99 -3.42
#